data_AF-A0A5D4SEX2-F1
#
_entry.id   AF-A0A5D4SEX2-F1
#
_cell.length_a   1.000
_cell.length_b   1.000
_cell.length_c   1.000
_cell.angle_alpha   90.00
_cell.angle_beta   90.00
_cell.angle_gamma   90.00
#
_symmetry.space_group_name_H-M   'P 1'
#
loop_
_entity.id
_entity.type
_entity.pdbx_description
1 polymer ?
#
loop_
_entity_poly.entity_id
_entity_poly.type
_entity_poly.pdbx_seq_one_letter_code
_entity_poly.pdbx_strand_id
1 'polypeptide(L)'
;MTVDKQIVSLFSLCSNSTAPSQISLKQHKRGVSLTKRVGSCLLADLLDKAGMTQQDLAAKVDTSKQQINKYVNNHQVMSYGMARNVAKILNVAMEDLYEE
;
A
#
# COMPACT_ATOMS: atom_id res chain seq x y z
N MET A 1 -36.29 15.95 -43.96
CA MET A 1 -35.47 17.01 -43.33
C MET A 1 -36.21 17.54 -42.12
N THR A 2 -35.91 17.04 -40.93
CA THR A 2 -36.08 17.82 -39.69
C THR A 2 -35.11 17.26 -38.67
N VAL A 3 -34.21 18.13 -38.21
CA VAL A 3 -33.13 17.88 -37.27
C VAL A 3 -33.58 18.25 -35.86
N ASP A 4 -32.95 17.60 -34.89
CA ASP A 4 -32.77 17.99 -33.49
C ASP A 4 -33.98 18.10 -32.56
N LYS A 5 -34.02 17.22 -31.55
CA LYS A 5 -33.97 17.62 -30.13
C LYS A 5 -33.21 16.58 -29.31
N GLN A 6 -31.99 16.95 -28.94
CA GLN A 6 -31.27 16.46 -27.78
C GLN A 6 -32.19 16.44 -26.55
N ILE A 7 -32.42 15.27 -25.96
CA ILE A 7 -32.81 15.17 -24.56
C ILE A 7 -31.82 14.23 -23.88
N VAL A 8 -30.96 14.90 -23.13
CA VAL A 8 -29.99 14.39 -22.17
C VAL A 8 -30.72 13.45 -21.20
N SER A 9 -30.37 12.17 -21.21
CA SER A 9 -30.65 11.27 -20.09
C SER A 9 -29.34 10.61 -19.68
N LEU A 10 -28.57 11.38 -18.91
CA LEU A 10 -27.50 10.87 -18.07
C LEU A 10 -28.15 10.07 -16.93
N PHE A 11 -28.64 8.88 -17.25
CA PHE A 11 -28.84 7.86 -16.23
C PHE A 11 -27.47 7.40 -15.78
N SER A 12 -27.02 8.08 -14.73
CA SER A 12 -26.20 7.59 -13.63
C SER A 12 -25.67 6.17 -13.86
N LEU A 13 -24.40 6.10 -14.26
CA LEU A 13 -23.61 4.87 -14.27
C LEU A 13 -23.76 4.21 -12.89
N CYS A 14 -24.49 3.10 -12.87
CA CYS A 14 -24.49 2.18 -11.74
C CYS A 14 -23.05 1.97 -11.30
N SER A 15 -22.78 2.32 -10.05
CA SER A 15 -21.55 2.02 -9.36
C SER A 15 -21.39 0.51 -9.31
N ASN A 16 -20.74 -0.06 -10.33
CA ASN A 16 -20.20 -1.39 -10.23
C ASN A 16 -18.98 -1.30 -9.30
N SER A 17 -19.30 -1.51 -8.03
CA SER A 17 -18.42 -2.08 -7.02
C SER A 17 -17.76 -3.32 -7.60
N THR A 18 -16.61 -3.14 -8.25
CA THR A 18 -15.67 -4.22 -8.49
C THR A 18 -14.60 -4.10 -7.43
N ALA A 19 -14.92 -4.63 -6.25
CA ALA A 19 -13.90 -5.15 -5.36
C ALA A 19 -13.05 -6.14 -6.19
N PRO A 20 -11.73 -5.96 -6.32
CA PRO A 20 -10.90 -7.03 -6.85
C PRO A 20 -10.85 -8.14 -5.80
N SER A 21 -11.71 -9.12 -6.02
CA SER A 21 -11.57 -10.49 -5.55
C SER A 21 -10.26 -11.07 -6.06
N GLN A 22 -9.26 -11.23 -5.20
CA GLN A 22 -8.27 -12.32 -5.25
C GLN A 22 -7.67 -12.51 -3.86
N ILE A 23 -8.21 -13.47 -3.11
CA ILE A 23 -7.53 -14.09 -1.99
C ILE A 23 -6.42 -14.95 -2.61
N SER A 24 -5.19 -14.46 -2.62
CA SER A 24 -3.99 -15.27 -2.84
C SER A 24 -3.19 -15.28 -1.55
N LEU A 25 -3.54 -16.19 -0.63
CA LEU A 25 -2.71 -16.56 0.51
C LEU A 25 -1.45 -17.27 0.02
N LYS A 26 -0.51 -16.52 -0.58
CA LYS A 26 0.88 -16.96 -0.71
C LYS A 26 1.51 -16.82 0.67
N GLN A 27 1.45 -17.88 1.45
CA GLN A 27 2.27 -18.03 2.64
C GLN A 27 3.75 -18.03 2.22
N HIS A 28 4.37 -16.85 2.12
CA HIS A 28 5.82 -16.74 2.07
C HIS A 28 6.33 -16.69 3.51
N LYS A 29 6.59 -17.86 4.09
CA LYS A 29 7.41 -17.98 5.30
C LYS A 29 8.83 -17.51 4.96
N ARG A 30 9.08 -16.22 5.10
CA ARG A 30 10.45 -15.66 5.11
C ARG A 30 11.05 -15.99 6.47
N GLY A 31 12.20 -16.67 6.48
CA GLY A 31 12.98 -16.85 7.70
C GLY A 31 13.45 -15.50 8.21
N VAL A 32 12.87 -15.04 9.32
CA VAL A 32 13.24 -13.77 9.97
C VAL A 32 14.57 -13.98 10.71
N SER A 33 15.58 -13.19 10.35
CA SER A 33 16.84 -13.07 11.09
C SER A 33 16.58 -12.25 12.36
N LEU A 34 16.82 -12.83 13.53
CA LEU A 34 16.51 -12.26 14.85
C LEU A 34 17.49 -11.16 15.32
N THR A 35 18.26 -10.54 14.42
CA THR A 35 19.22 -9.47 14.75
C THR A 35 18.73 -8.13 14.22
N LYS A 36 17.61 -7.63 14.73
CA LYS A 36 17.06 -6.33 14.33
C LYS A 36 17.77 -5.24 15.12
N ARG A 37 18.47 -4.33 14.44
CA ARG A 37 19.14 -3.19 15.08
C ARG A 37 18.08 -2.13 15.44
N VAL A 38 18.24 -1.49 16.60
CA VAL A 38 17.41 -0.34 17.02
C VAL A 38 17.42 0.74 15.92
N GLY A 39 16.27 1.38 15.66
CA GLY A 39 16.09 2.35 14.58
C GLY A 39 15.88 1.76 13.18
N SER A 40 15.72 0.44 13.07
CA SER A 40 15.37 -0.19 11.81
C SER A 40 13.85 -0.13 11.53
N CYS A 41 13.52 0.01 10.25
CA CYS A 41 12.19 0.05 9.70
C CYS A 41 11.48 -1.30 9.89
N LEU A 42 10.29 -1.26 10.50
CA LEU A 42 9.42 -2.39 10.78
C LEU A 42 8.47 -2.73 9.61
N LEU A 43 8.61 -2.03 8.47
CA LEU A 43 7.67 -2.11 7.35
C LEU A 43 7.45 -3.54 6.82
N ALA A 44 8.47 -4.40 6.87
CA ALA A 44 8.33 -5.80 6.46
C ALA A 44 7.26 -6.54 7.28
N ASP A 45 7.30 -6.38 8.60
CA ASP A 45 6.43 -7.08 9.54
C ASP A 45 5.04 -6.45 9.53
N LEU A 46 4.95 -5.12 9.38
CA LEU A 46 3.69 -4.42 9.26
C LEU A 46 2.93 -4.80 7.98
N LEU A 47 3.65 -4.98 6.86
CA LEU A 47 3.06 -5.49 5.62
C LEU A 47 2.54 -6.92 5.78
N ASP A 48 3.30 -7.78 6.45
CA ASP A 48 2.89 -9.16 6.72
C ASP A 48 1.65 -9.20 7.63
N LYS A 49 1.60 -8.36 8.69
CA LYS A 49 0.42 -8.19 9.56
C LYS A 49 -0.80 -7.66 8.81
N ALA A 50 -0.59 -6.76 7.87
CA ALA A 50 -1.65 -6.19 7.02
C ALA A 50 -2.05 -7.11 5.86
N GLY A 51 -1.35 -8.23 5.64
CA GLY A 51 -1.60 -9.11 4.49
C GLY A 51 -1.32 -8.44 3.14
N MET A 52 -0.41 -7.47 3.10
CA MET A 52 -0.10 -6.67 1.91
C MET A 52 1.29 -7.01 1.37
N THR A 53 1.44 -7.05 0.05
CA THR A 53 2.77 -7.14 -0.58
C THR A 53 3.42 -5.77 -0.72
N GLN A 54 4.74 -5.75 -0.95
CA GLN A 54 5.46 -4.50 -1.27
C GLN A 54 4.91 -3.82 -2.54
N GLN A 55 4.41 -4.60 -3.50
CA GLN A 55 3.81 -4.08 -4.73
C GLN A 55 2.46 -3.39 -4.45
N ASP A 56 1.66 -3.94 -3.53
CA ASP A 56 0.37 -3.36 -3.15
C ASP A 56 0.57 -2.03 -2.43
N LEU A 57 1.55 -1.96 -1.52
CA LEU A 57 1.90 -0.70 -0.87
C LEU A 57 2.40 0.31 -1.90
N ALA A 58 3.31 -0.10 -2.80
CA ALA A 58 3.86 0.76 -3.85
C ALA A 58 2.77 1.39 -4.71
N ALA A 59 1.75 0.60 -5.10
CA ALA A 59 0.60 1.09 -5.85
C ALA A 59 -0.26 2.09 -5.06
N LYS A 60 -0.39 1.91 -3.73
CA LYS A 60 -1.19 2.79 -2.87
C LYS A 60 -0.50 4.12 -2.52
N VAL A 61 0.82 4.14 -2.41
CA VAL A 61 1.61 5.37 -2.13
C VAL A 61 2.15 6.05 -3.38
N ASP A 62 1.81 5.55 -4.56
CA ASP A 62 2.30 6.02 -5.85
C ASP A 62 3.84 6.08 -5.91
N THR A 63 4.49 4.95 -5.62
CA THR A 63 5.94 4.82 -5.70
C THR A 63 6.37 3.50 -6.34
N SER A 64 7.66 3.35 -6.58
CA SER A 64 8.18 2.12 -7.16
C SER A 64 8.36 1.02 -6.11
N LYS A 65 8.16 -0.24 -6.50
CA LYS A 65 8.49 -1.39 -5.63
C LYS A 65 9.96 -1.37 -5.20
N GLN A 66 10.88 -0.91 -6.06
CA GLN A 66 12.29 -0.79 -5.68
C GLN A 66 12.47 0.17 -4.51
N GLN A 67 11.71 1.26 -4.47
CA GLN A 67 11.78 2.23 -3.38
C GLN A 67 11.26 1.61 -2.07
N ILE A 68 10.13 0.89 -2.11
CA ILE A 68 9.63 0.14 -0.95
C ILE A 68 10.66 -0.90 -0.48
N ASN A 69 11.31 -1.61 -1.39
CA ASN A 69 12.34 -2.58 -1.06
C ASN A 69 13.55 -1.94 -0.35
N LYS A 70 13.94 -0.70 -0.70
CA LYS A 70 14.99 0.02 0.04
C LYS A 70 14.58 0.30 1.49
N TYR A 71 13.32 0.66 1.72
CA TYR A 71 12.79 0.90 3.07
C TYR A 71 12.76 -0.40 3.89
N VAL A 72 12.24 -1.48 3.31
CA VAL A 72 12.14 -2.80 3.97
C VAL A 72 13.53 -3.34 4.36
N ASN A 73 14.55 -3.12 3.53
CA ASN A 73 15.92 -3.56 3.81
C ASN A 73 16.75 -2.51 4.56
N ASN A 74 16.16 -1.41 5.04
CA ASN A 74 16.87 -0.33 5.75
C ASN A 74 18.01 0.32 4.95
N HIS A 75 18.00 0.20 3.62
CA HIS A 75 18.97 0.89 2.75
C HIS A 75 18.70 2.39 2.67
N GLN A 76 17.47 2.81 2.99
CA GLN A 76 17.07 4.21 2.97
C GLN A 76 15.99 4.44 4.04
N VAL A 77 16.03 5.60 4.71
CA VAL A 77 14.99 6.05 5.65
C VAL A 77 13.85 6.71 4.87
N MET A 78 12.61 6.53 5.32
CA MET A 78 11.46 7.21 4.70
C MET A 78 11.49 8.71 5.01
N SER A 79 11.15 9.54 4.03
CA SER A 79 10.86 10.95 4.31
C SER A 79 9.61 11.04 5.19
N TYR A 80 9.46 12.13 5.95
CA TYR A 80 8.30 12.35 6.82
C TYR A 80 6.95 12.16 6.07
N GLY A 81 6.83 12.75 4.88
CA GLY A 81 5.61 12.62 4.06
C GLY A 81 5.34 11.18 3.64
N MET A 82 6.38 10.42 3.27
CA MET A 82 6.24 9.01 2.92
C MET A 82 5.85 8.17 4.13
N ALA A 83 6.52 8.36 5.28
CA ALA A 83 6.19 7.67 6.52
C ALA A 83 4.74 7.92 6.94
N ARG A 84 4.27 9.17 6.86
CA ARG A 84 2.87 9.53 7.12
C ARG A 84 1.89 8.82 6.18
N ASN A 85 2.20 8.73 4.89
CA ASN A 85 1.32 8.05 3.92
C ASN A 85 1.26 6.54 4.18
N VAL A 86 2.41 5.92 4.46
CA VAL A 86 2.50 4.50 4.79
C VAL A 86 1.75 4.19 6.08
N ALA A 87 1.96 4.98 7.15
CA ALA A 87 1.27 4.85 8.42
C ALA A 87 -0.26 4.91 8.26
N LYS A 88 -0.76 5.84 7.45
CA LYS A 88 -2.19 5.95 7.12
C LYS A 88 -2.73 4.73 6.38
N ILE A 89 -1.98 4.18 5.43
CA ILE A 89 -2.42 3.01 4.65
C ILE A 89 -2.46 1.75 5.51
N LEU A 90 -1.49 1.59 6.39
CA LEU A 90 -1.38 0.44 7.28
C LEU A 90 -2.18 0.63 8.58
N ASN A 91 -2.77 1.81 8.80
CA ASN A 91 -3.52 2.19 9.99
C ASN A 91 -2.72 1.99 11.29
N VAL A 92 -1.49 2.49 11.30
CA VAL A 92 -0.56 2.45 12.45
C VAL A 92 -0.05 3.85 12.78
N ALA A 93 0.55 4.03 13.97
CA ALA A 93 1.25 5.27 14.29
C ALA A 93 2.54 5.37 13.46
N MET A 94 3.09 6.58 13.31
CA MET A 94 4.34 6.76 12.57
C MET A 94 5.53 6.19 13.32
N GLU A 95 5.45 6.21 14.64
CA GLU A 95 6.41 5.69 15.60
C GLU A 95 6.53 4.17 15.46
N ASP A 96 5.39 3.48 15.25
CA ASP A 96 5.33 2.03 15.01
C ASP A 96 6.02 1.57 13.72
N LEU A 97 6.42 2.50 12.83
CA LEU A 97 7.19 2.15 11.63
C LEU A 97 8.65 1.83 11.94
N TYR A 98 9.14 2.15 13.15
CA TYR A 98 10.54 2.01 13.53
C TYR A 98 10.67 1.27 14.86
N GLU A 99 11.76 0.51 15.01
CA GLU A 99 12.11 -0.11 16.30
C GLU A 99 12.62 0.96 17.27
N GLU A 100 12.02 1.04 18.46
CA GLU A 100 12.48 1.88 19.59
C GLU A 100 13.67 1.29 20.35
#